data_AF-A0A3M1IA90-F1
#
_entry.id   AF-A0A3M1IA90-F1
#
_cell.length_a   1.000
_cell.length_b   1.000
_cell.length_c   1.000
_cell.angle_alpha   90.00
_cell.angle_beta   90.00
_cell.angle_gamma   90.00
#
_symmetry.space_group_name_H-M   'P 1'
#
loop_
_entity.id
_entity.type
_entity.pdbx_description
1 polymer ?
#
loop_
_entity_poly.entity_id
_entity_poly.type
_entity_poly.pdbx_seq_one_letter_code
_entity_poly.pdbx_strand_id
1 'polypeptide(L)'
;MRRRRRRVNWFWVTILTLLIAAGVYFDRVIVPTIPPPFVPTPTPTRDPESYLTEAEALFEQGKLLQAIDVYKEAIRVRPDDPTIHVALARVQVFAGQYEDAQVSAED
;
A
#
# COMPACT_ATOMS: atom_id res chain seq x y z
N MET A 1 33.23 -10.21 -60.24
CA MET A 1 33.64 -9.54 -58.98
C MET A 1 33.55 -10.53 -57.82
N ARG A 2 34.68 -11.02 -57.30
CA ARG A 2 34.74 -12.06 -56.24
C ARG A 2 34.45 -11.45 -54.86
N ARG A 3 33.28 -11.73 -54.29
CA ARG A 3 32.93 -11.36 -52.91
C ARG A 3 33.84 -12.16 -51.95
N ARG A 4 34.79 -11.48 -51.29
CA ARG A 4 35.58 -12.04 -50.18
C ARG A 4 34.60 -12.51 -49.10
N ARG A 5 34.38 -13.83 -49.00
CA ARG A 5 33.72 -14.44 -47.83
C ARG A 5 34.60 -14.15 -46.62
N ARG A 6 34.23 -13.13 -45.83
CA ARG A 6 34.84 -12.87 -44.52
C ARG A 6 34.63 -14.15 -43.71
N ARG A 7 35.75 -14.82 -43.39
CA ARG A 7 35.73 -15.98 -42.51
C ARG A 7 35.19 -15.50 -41.18
N VAL A 8 34.01 -15.97 -40.82
CA VAL A 8 33.39 -15.66 -39.54
C VAL A 8 34.30 -16.28 -38.49
N ASN A 9 35.03 -15.44 -37.75
CA ASN A 9 35.87 -15.90 -36.66
C ASN A 9 34.94 -16.32 -35.52
N TRP A 10 34.65 -17.62 -35.45
CA TRP A 10 33.76 -18.22 -34.45
C TRP A 10 34.12 -17.84 -33.01
N PHE A 11 35.41 -17.64 -32.72
CA PHE A 11 35.86 -17.12 -31.43
C PHE A 11 35.26 -15.74 -31.08
N TRP A 12 35.15 -14.85 -32.06
CA TRP A 12 34.50 -13.55 -31.88
C TRP A 12 32.98 -13.68 -31.78
N VAL A 13 32.39 -14.68 -32.44
CA VAL A 13 30.95 -14.98 -32.31
C VAL A 13 30.62 -15.48 -30.91
N THR A 14 31.42 -16.40 -30.36
CA THR A 14 31.20 -16.92 -29.01
C THR A 14 31.38 -15.83 -27.96
N ILE A 15 32.37 -14.95 -28.11
CA ILE A 15 32.57 -13.79 -27.21
C ILE A 15 31.36 -12.84 -27.29
N LEU A 16 30.88 -12.54 -28.49
CA LEU A 16 29.73 -11.66 -28.69
C LEU A 16 28.47 -12.24 -28.05
N THR A 17 28.22 -13.55 -28.21
CA THR A 17 27.08 -14.24 -27.59
C THR A 17 27.18 -14.21 -26.06
N LEU A 18 28.37 -14.42 -25.50
CA LEU A 18 28.60 -14.40 -24.06
C LEU A 18 28.39 -13.00 -23.47
N LEU A 19 28.84 -11.96 -24.18
CA LEU A 19 28.59 -10.56 -23.83
C LEU A 19 27.10 -10.20 -23.84
N ILE A 20 26.35 -10.65 -24.87
CA ILE A 20 24.91 -10.43 -24.95
C ILE A 20 24.19 -11.15 -23.79
N ALA A 21 24.57 -12.39 -23.49
CA ALA A 21 24.00 -13.16 -22.39
C ALA A 21 24.29 -12.49 -21.02
N ALA A 22 25.51 -11.96 -20.82
CA ALA A 22 25.87 -11.22 -19.62
C ALA A 22 25.07 -9.92 -19.47
N GLY A 23 24.85 -9.18 -20.56
CA GLY A 23 24.02 -7.98 -20.57
C GLY A 23 22.56 -8.26 -20.20
N VAL A 24 21.97 -9.33 -20.77
CA VAL A 24 20.61 -9.77 -20.43
C VAL A 24 20.51 -10.20 -18.96
N TYR A 25 21.54 -10.88 -18.44
CA TYR A 25 21.60 -11.26 -17.03
C TYR A 25 21.63 -10.04 -16.11
N PHE A 26 22.47 -9.04 -16.43
CA PHE A 26 22.57 -7.79 -15.66
C PHE A 26 21.24 -7.01 -15.66
N ASP A 27 20.58 -6.88 -16.82
CA ASP A 27 19.28 -6.22 -16.95
C ASP A 27 18.19 -6.92 -16.11
N ARG A 28 18.12 -8.25 -16.17
CA ARG A 28 17.10 -9.03 -15.45
C ARG A 28 17.31 -9.09 -13.94
N VAL A 29 18.55 -9.02 -13.45
CA VAL A 29 18.87 -9.25 -12.04
C VAL A 29 19.01 -7.95 -11.24
N ILE A 30 19.31 -6.80 -11.87
CA ILE A 30 19.69 -5.56 -11.15
C ILE A 30 18.69 -4.40 -11.31
N VAL A 31 17.74 -4.44 -12.26
CA VAL A 31 16.80 -3.32 -12.47
C VAL A 31 15.34 -3.58 -12.03
N PRO A 32 15.09 -3.95 -10.76
CA PRO A 32 13.78 -3.68 -10.15
C PRO A 32 13.97 -2.81 -8.91
N THR A 33 13.68 -1.50 -8.99
CA THR A 33 13.20 -0.60 -7.89
C THR A 33 13.57 0.87 -8.08
N ILE A 34 13.52 1.45 -9.29
CA ILE A 34 13.32 2.90 -9.38
C ILE A 34 11.83 3.08 -9.68
N PRO A 35 10.97 3.25 -8.65
CA PRO A 35 9.60 3.66 -8.89
C PRO A 35 9.66 4.96 -9.69
N PRO A 36 8.85 5.11 -10.75
CA PRO A 36 8.84 6.34 -11.52
C PRO A 36 8.64 7.51 -10.55
N PRO A 37 9.51 8.54 -10.56
CA PRO A 37 9.18 9.77 -9.86
C PRO A 37 7.81 10.18 -10.44
N PHE A 38 6.85 10.57 -9.61
CA PHE A 38 5.46 10.90 -9.97
C PHE A 38 4.41 9.77 -9.98
N VAL A 39 4.68 8.54 -9.55
CA VAL A 39 3.56 7.76 -8.96
C VAL A 39 3.25 8.34 -7.58
N PRO A 40 1.98 8.58 -7.23
CA PRO A 40 1.63 8.85 -5.84
C PRO A 40 2.09 7.64 -5.03
N THR A 41 3.20 7.80 -4.31
CA THR A 41 3.58 6.86 -3.27
C THR A 41 2.35 6.75 -2.37
N PRO A 42 1.80 5.55 -2.10
CA PRO A 42 0.89 5.37 -0.99
C PRO A 42 1.72 5.48 0.29
N THR A 43 2.39 6.60 0.50
CA THR A 43 2.51 7.13 1.84
C THR A 43 1.07 7.17 2.32
N PRO A 44 0.72 6.54 3.45
CA PRO A 44 -0.56 6.79 4.09
C PRO A 44 -0.56 8.26 4.52
N THR A 45 -0.78 9.17 3.57
CA THR A 45 -1.04 10.61 3.79
C THR A 45 -2.45 10.81 4.34
N ARG A 46 -3.01 9.76 4.92
CA ARG A 46 -4.24 9.83 5.66
C ARG A 46 -3.80 9.95 7.10
N ASP A 47 -3.62 11.20 7.52
CA ASP A 47 -3.42 11.53 8.93
C ASP A 47 -4.50 10.78 9.72
N PRO A 48 -4.18 10.21 10.88
CA PRO A 48 -5.16 9.41 11.60
C PRO A 48 -6.43 10.20 11.98
N GLU A 49 -6.37 11.53 12.00
CA GLU A 49 -7.57 12.39 12.07
C GLU A 49 -8.53 12.20 10.90
N SER A 50 -8.04 11.86 9.71
CA SER A 50 -8.87 11.65 8.53
C SER A 50 -9.71 10.38 8.62
N TYR A 51 -9.29 9.35 9.36
CA TYR A 51 -10.19 8.21 9.68
C TYR A 51 -11.31 8.66 10.61
N LEU A 52 -10.99 9.52 11.58
CA LEU A 52 -11.98 10.09 12.50
C LEU A 52 -13.03 10.93 11.76
N THR A 53 -12.59 11.82 10.86
CA THR A 53 -13.48 12.66 10.05
C THR A 53 -14.35 11.84 9.10
N GLU A 54 -13.83 10.76 8.51
CA GLU A 54 -14.67 9.87 7.69
C GLU A 54 -15.66 9.08 8.53
N ALA A 55 -15.24 8.55 9.67
CA ALA A 55 -16.13 7.82 10.55
C ALA A 55 -17.26 8.73 11.06
N GLU A 56 -16.96 9.99 11.39
CA GLU A 56 -17.94 11.02 11.72
C GLU A 56 -18.88 11.30 10.54
N ALA A 57 -18.34 11.44 9.32
CA ALA A 57 -19.16 11.65 8.13
C ALA A 57 -20.07 10.46 7.81
N LEU A 58 -19.62 9.22 8.06
CA LEU A 58 -20.44 8.01 7.92
C LEU A 58 -21.51 7.93 8.99
N PHE A 59 -21.20 8.36 10.21
CA PHE A 59 -22.16 8.50 11.31
C PHE A 59 -23.28 9.49 10.95
N GLU A 60 -22.93 10.68 10.45
CA GLU A 60 -23.89 11.69 9.98
C GLU A 60 -24.74 11.20 8.80
N GLN A 61 -24.18 10.32 7.96
CA GLN A 61 -24.93 9.65 6.89
C GLN A 61 -25.84 8.52 7.39
N GLY A 62 -25.86 8.21 8.69
CA GLY A 62 -26.61 7.11 9.28
C GLY A 62 -26.03 5.72 8.98
N LYS A 63 -24.82 5.65 8.40
CA LYS A 63 -24.14 4.39 8.08
C LYS A 63 -23.34 3.89 9.28
N LEU A 64 -24.05 3.62 10.37
CA LEU A 64 -23.47 3.32 11.68
C LEU A 64 -22.49 2.14 11.66
N LEU A 65 -22.82 1.05 10.95
CA LEU A 65 -21.94 -0.12 10.86
C LEU A 65 -20.62 0.20 10.12
N GLN A 66 -20.67 0.99 9.06
CA GLN A 66 -19.46 1.40 8.33
C GLN A 66 -18.62 2.36 9.16
N ALA A 67 -19.26 3.28 9.90
CA ALA A 67 -18.56 4.16 10.82
C ALA A 67 -17.79 3.36 11.88
N ILE A 68 -18.38 2.30 12.45
CA ILE A 68 -17.72 1.39 13.41
C ILE A 68 -16.47 0.76 12.80
N ASP A 69 -16.54 0.27 11.57
CA ASP A 69 -15.38 -0.36 10.91
C ASP A 69 -14.24 0.66 10.70
N VAL A 70 -14.56 1.89 10.30
CA VAL A 70 -13.56 2.96 10.13
C VAL A 70 -12.97 3.41 11.47
N TYR A 71 -13.77 3.49 12.54
CA TYR A 71 -13.23 3.77 13.88
C TYR A 71 -12.29 2.65 14.36
N LYS A 72 -12.57 1.38 14.07
CA LYS A 72 -11.65 0.27 14.38
C LYS A 72 -10.34 0.38 13.61
N GLU A 73 -10.37 0.85 12.36
CA GLU A 73 -9.15 1.17 11.62
C GLU A 73 -8.39 2.35 12.26
N ALA A 74 -9.10 3.38 12.74
CA ALA A 74 -8.50 4.49 13.46
C ALA A 74 -7.77 4.03 14.73
N ILE A 75 -8.36 3.11 15.50
CA ILE A 75 -7.73 2.49 16.69
C ILE A 75 -6.46 1.70 16.31
N ARG A 76 -6.45 1.00 15.16
CA ARG A 76 -5.22 0.31 14.71
C ARG A 76 -4.06 1.26 14.42
N VAL A 77 -4.35 2.49 14.02
CA VAL A 77 -3.33 3.51 13.74
C VAL A 77 -2.93 4.26 15.01
N ARG A 78 -3.88 4.55 15.91
CA ARG A 78 -3.65 5.17 17.22
C ARG A 78 -4.40 4.40 18.31
N PRO A 79 -3.79 3.35 18.88
CA PRO A 79 -4.42 2.60 19.97
C PRO A 79 -4.45 3.38 21.30
N ASP A 80 -3.56 4.35 21.48
CA ASP A 80 -3.43 5.10 22.74
C ASP A 80 -4.30 6.36 22.80
N ASP A 81 -5.22 6.57 21.85
CA ASP A 81 -6.06 7.77 21.78
C ASP A 81 -7.48 7.50 22.33
N PRO A 82 -7.79 7.91 23.57
CA PRO A 82 -9.08 7.65 24.20
C PRO A 82 -10.25 8.35 23.48
N THR A 83 -9.97 9.37 22.67
CA THR A 83 -10.99 10.07 21.87
C THR A 83 -11.65 9.12 20.87
N ILE A 84 -10.87 8.18 20.31
CA ILE A 84 -11.34 7.23 19.30
C ILE A 84 -12.24 6.16 19.96
N HIS A 85 -11.84 5.70 21.14
CA HIS A 85 -12.60 4.75 21.97
C HIS A 85 -13.96 5.31 22.37
N VAL A 86 -14.00 6.55 22.86
CA VAL A 86 -15.26 7.26 23.20
C VAL A 86 -16.14 7.47 21.97
N ALA A 87 -15.56 7.87 20.83
CA ALA A 87 -16.31 8.07 19.59
C ALA A 87 -16.89 6.75 19.05
N LEU A 88 -16.12 5.66 19.10
CA LEU A 88 -16.58 4.33 18.73
C LEU A 88 -17.73 3.86 19.63
N ALA A 89 -17.59 3.99 20.95
CA ALA A 89 -18.62 3.65 21.92
C ALA A 89 -19.92 4.43 21.65
N ARG A 90 -19.81 5.74 21.35
CA ARG A 90 -20.95 6.57 20.96
C ARG A 90 -21.66 5.97 19.75
N VAL A 91 -20.94 5.65 18.67
CA VAL A 91 -21.54 5.10 17.46
C VAL A 91 -22.15 3.72 17.69
N GLN A 92 -21.53 2.87 18.51
CA GLN A 92 -22.05 1.56 18.87
C GLN A 92 -23.37 1.66 19.64
N VAL A 93 -23.51 2.65 20.54
CA VAL A 93 -24.78 2.94 21.21
C VAL A 93 -25.88 3.29 20.20
N PHE A 94 -25.57 4.13 19.21
CA PHE A 94 -26.54 4.45 18.15
C PHE A 94 -26.85 3.23 17.26
N ALA A 95 -25.90 2.32 17.07
CA ALA A 95 -26.09 1.09 16.32
C ALA A 95 -26.83 -0.01 17.12
N GLY A 96 -27.11 0.22 18.41
CA GLY A 96 -27.73 -0.75 19.31
C GLY A 96 -26.77 -1.84 19.84
N GLN A 97 -25.46 -1.67 19.67
CA GLN A 97 -24.41 -2.57 20.14
C GLN A 97 -23.93 -2.15 21.54
N TYR A 98 -24.80 -2.23 22.53
CA TYR A 98 -24.51 -1.72 23.87
C TYR A 98 -23.39 -2.49 24.60
N GLU A 99 -23.28 -3.79 24.36
CA GLU A 99 -22.23 -4.63 24.94
C GLU A 99 -20.85 -4.22 24.42
N ASP A 100 -20.70 -4.08 23.10
CA ASP A 100 -19.45 -3.65 22.49
C ASP A 100 -19.10 -2.19 22.83
N ALA A 101 -20.13 -1.34 23.00
CA ALA A 101 -19.96 0.05 23.43
C ALA A 101 -19.38 0.16 24.84
N GLN A 102 -19.81 -0.72 25.74
CA GLN A 102 -19.29 -0.74 27.10
C GLN A 102 -17.81 -1.13 27.11
N VAL A 103 -17.43 -2.18 26.39
CA VAL A 103 -16.02 -2.59 26.27
C VAL A 103 -15.19 -1.46 25.68
N SER A 104 -15.66 -0.84 24.60
CA SER A 104 -14.93 0.24 23.93
C SER A 104 -14.82 1.52 24.76
N ALA A 105 -15.66 1.70 25.79
CA ALA A 105 -15.62 2.85 26.70
C ALA A 105 -14.80 2.57 27.98
N GLU A 106 -14.53 1.30 28.29
CA GLU A 106 -13.73 0.88 29.45
C GLU A 106 -12.22 0.83 29.15
N ASP A 107 -11.85 0.61 27.88
CA ASP A 107 -10.48 0.70 27.34
C ASP A 107 -10.01 2.15 27.17
#